data_AF-A0A1B6G9P7-F1
#
_entry.id   AF-A0A1B6G9P7-F1
#
_cell.length_a   1.000
_cell.length_b   1.000
_cell.length_c   1.000
_cell.angle_alpha   90.00
_cell.angle_beta   90.00
_cell.angle_gamma   90.00
#
_symmetry.space_group_name_H-M   'P 1'
#
loop_
_entity.id
_entity.type
_entity.pdbx_description
1 polymer ?
#
loop_
_entity_poly.entity_id
_entity_poly.type
_entity_poly.pdbx_seq_one_letter_code
_entity_poly.pdbx_strand_id
1 'polypeptide(L)'
;KKLSLVKGGGLASLAYPTKVISLILSDIIGDPLDMIASGPTVINTDSEDAALKIIQKYDLEKEVAPSVMRTLKEKSVPLTHSSHLQNLLIGNNLIALEAAARECKSFGFSPIVVSDSISGLVSEVADLYTSLVVLLCKLLQNKISKSDFLNCINPLLEKLKAQKHTKENIYSHVMSNESDTDKFCLIFGGEPTVKVVGDGLGGRNQELALRFAMNLHELETNSNDLENCDVIFLSGGTDGVDGPTNAAGAIAYSGQIKHAIED
;
A
#
# COMPACT_ATOMS: atom_id res chain seq x y z
N LYS A 1 3.17 -15.20 19.25
CA LYS A 1 2.41 -14.58 20.38
C LYS A 1 2.71 -15.27 21.73
N LYS A 2 2.64 -16.61 21.83
CA LYS A 2 2.78 -17.41 23.08
C LYS A 2 4.06 -17.25 23.92
N LEU A 3 5.15 -16.73 23.35
CA LEU A 3 6.42 -16.50 24.06
C LEU A 3 6.55 -15.08 24.66
N SER A 4 5.44 -14.36 24.79
CA SER A 4 5.41 -13.00 25.32
C SER A 4 4.27 -12.85 26.31
N LEU A 5 4.52 -12.14 27.41
CA LEU A 5 3.51 -11.80 28.41
C LEU A 5 2.53 -10.73 27.93
N VAL A 6 2.92 -9.90 26.94
CA VAL A 6 2.13 -8.72 26.53
C VAL A 6 1.48 -8.86 25.16
N LYS A 7 2.00 -9.71 24.28
CA LYS A 7 1.45 -9.90 22.92
C LYS A 7 0.20 -10.80 22.95
N GLY A 8 -0.61 -10.76 21.91
CA GLY A 8 -1.80 -11.63 21.78
C GLY A 8 -2.81 -11.47 22.91
N GLY A 9 -3.09 -10.22 23.30
CA GLY A 9 -4.03 -9.89 24.36
C GLY A 9 -3.42 -9.92 25.77
N GLY A 10 -2.14 -10.27 25.91
CA GLY A 10 -1.47 -10.35 27.22
C GLY A 10 -1.47 -9.02 27.99
N LEU A 11 -1.26 -7.89 27.32
CA LEU A 11 -1.36 -6.57 27.96
C LEU A 11 -2.78 -6.28 28.43
N ALA A 12 -3.79 -6.62 27.62
CA ALA A 12 -5.20 -6.53 28.00
C ALA A 12 -5.55 -7.41 29.21
N SER A 13 -4.94 -8.59 29.34
CA SER A 13 -5.08 -9.48 30.49
C SER A 13 -4.48 -8.88 31.76
N LEU A 14 -3.28 -8.33 31.66
CA LEU A 14 -2.59 -7.73 32.81
C LEU A 14 -3.29 -6.46 33.32
N ALA A 15 -3.97 -5.73 32.44
CA ALA A 15 -4.71 -4.52 32.80
C ALA A 15 -6.09 -4.79 33.41
N TYR A 16 -6.64 -6.00 33.27
CA TYR A 16 -7.96 -6.36 33.80
C TYR A 16 -8.00 -6.17 35.33
N PRO A 17 -9.07 -5.58 35.90
CA PRO A 17 -10.37 -5.23 35.28
C PRO A 17 -10.47 -3.79 34.71
N THR A 18 -9.36 -3.05 34.63
CA THR A 18 -9.36 -1.64 34.21
C THR A 18 -9.76 -1.50 32.75
N LYS A 19 -10.52 -0.45 32.40
CA LYS A 19 -10.83 -0.13 30.99
C LYS A 19 -9.55 0.22 30.23
N VAL A 20 -9.34 -0.42 29.08
CA VAL A 20 -8.23 -0.19 28.15
C VAL A 20 -8.77 0.41 26.86
N ILE A 21 -8.24 1.57 26.47
CA ILE A 21 -8.52 2.20 25.18
C ILE A 21 -7.21 2.29 24.42
N SER A 22 -7.10 1.55 23.31
CA SER A 22 -5.94 1.54 22.44
C SER A 22 -6.19 2.45 21.25
N LEU A 23 -5.34 3.44 21.04
CA LEU A 23 -5.31 4.27 19.84
C LEU A 23 -4.20 3.73 18.94
N ILE A 24 -4.58 3.24 17.76
CA ILE A 24 -3.72 2.44 16.89
C ILE A 24 -3.42 3.23 15.61
N LEU A 25 -2.14 3.31 15.27
CA LEU A 25 -1.64 3.71 13.96
C LEU A 25 -1.17 2.42 13.26
N SER A 26 -1.78 2.10 12.12
CA SER A 26 -1.46 0.90 11.35
C SER A 26 -0.51 1.22 10.21
N ASP A 27 0.57 0.46 10.15
CA ASP A 27 1.54 0.37 9.05
C ASP A 27 1.37 -0.94 8.25
N ILE A 28 0.32 -1.72 8.52
CA ILE A 28 0.09 -3.03 7.89
C ILE A 28 -1.10 -2.94 6.93
N ILE A 29 -0.91 -3.38 5.69
CA ILE A 29 -1.98 -3.47 4.69
C ILE A 29 -3.16 -4.30 5.25
N GLY A 30 -4.37 -3.72 5.15
CA GLY A 30 -5.62 -4.34 5.61
C GLY A 30 -5.91 -4.19 7.11
N ASP A 31 -5.05 -3.47 7.84
CA ASP A 31 -5.20 -3.14 9.26
C ASP A 31 -5.55 -4.32 10.21
N PRO A 32 -4.89 -5.50 10.08
CA PRO A 32 -5.15 -6.63 10.98
C PRO A 32 -4.67 -6.32 12.41
N LEU A 33 -5.61 -5.95 13.29
CA LEU A 33 -5.32 -5.51 14.66
C LEU A 33 -4.49 -6.52 15.47
N ASP A 34 -4.66 -7.81 15.21
CA ASP A 34 -3.94 -8.87 15.93
C ASP A 34 -2.47 -9.02 15.48
N MET A 35 -2.13 -8.51 14.30
CA MET A 35 -0.78 -8.44 13.77
C MET A 35 -0.08 -7.14 14.14
N ILE A 36 -0.80 -6.02 14.20
CA ILE A 36 -0.23 -4.71 14.61
C ILE A 36 0.35 -4.84 16.02
N ALA A 37 1.66 -4.64 16.14
CA ALA A 37 2.43 -4.90 17.37
C ALA A 37 2.20 -6.31 17.99
N SER A 38 1.78 -7.29 17.18
CA SER A 38 1.31 -8.62 17.61
C SER A 38 0.09 -8.59 18.55
N GLY A 39 -0.78 -7.59 18.41
CA GLY A 39 -2.09 -7.52 19.06
C GLY A 39 -2.05 -7.55 20.58
N PRO A 40 -1.32 -6.65 21.27
CA PRO A 40 -1.19 -6.71 22.73
C PRO A 40 -2.52 -6.51 23.48
N THR A 41 -3.46 -5.79 22.86
CA THR A 41 -4.81 -5.51 23.38
C THR A 41 -5.91 -6.19 22.56
N VAL A 42 -5.53 -7.17 21.73
CA VAL A 42 -6.43 -7.93 20.86
C VAL A 42 -6.44 -9.37 21.32
N ILE A 43 -7.63 -9.93 21.52
CA ILE A 43 -7.78 -11.31 21.97
C ILE A 43 -7.18 -12.24 20.92
N ASN A 44 -6.25 -13.10 21.36
CA ASN A 44 -5.65 -14.08 20.48
C ASN A 44 -6.64 -15.19 20.13
N THR A 45 -6.89 -15.39 18.84
CA THR A 45 -7.78 -16.43 18.30
C THR A 45 -7.03 -17.65 17.76
N ASP A 46 -5.69 -17.64 17.79
CA ASP A 46 -4.87 -18.79 17.37
C ASP A 46 -5.20 -20.02 18.23
N SER A 47 -5.11 -21.22 17.63
CA SER A 47 -5.25 -22.46 18.40
C SER A 47 -4.14 -22.62 19.45
N GLU A 48 -4.43 -23.25 20.58
CA GLU A 48 -3.44 -23.42 21.67
C GLU A 48 -2.14 -24.10 21.23
N ASP A 49 -2.24 -24.97 20.23
CA ASP A 49 -1.15 -25.75 19.65
C ASP A 49 -0.52 -25.12 18.40
N ALA A 50 -1.00 -23.95 17.93
CA ALA A 50 -0.53 -23.31 16.70
C ALA A 50 0.99 -23.12 16.70
N ALA A 51 1.55 -22.67 17.82
CA ALA A 51 2.99 -22.47 17.96
C ALA A 51 3.78 -23.80 17.92
N LEU A 52 3.26 -24.87 18.53
CA LEU A 52 3.89 -26.19 18.51
C LEU A 52 3.86 -26.81 17.11
N LYS A 53 2.74 -26.64 16.39
CA LYS A 53 2.61 -27.04 14.99
C LYS A 53 3.64 -26.36 14.09
N ILE A 54 3.96 -25.09 14.35
CA ILE A 54 5.02 -24.38 13.61
C ILE A 54 6.39 -25.00 13.89
N ILE A 55 6.72 -25.26 15.16
CA ILE A 55 8.00 -25.91 15.51
C ILE A 55 8.14 -27.27 14.80
N GLN A 56 7.07 -28.08 14.81
CA GLN A 56 7.03 -29.38 14.13
C GLN A 56 7.15 -29.26 12.62
N LYS A 57 6.44 -28.30 12.01
CA LYS A 57 6.47 -28.08 10.56
C LYS A 57 7.86 -27.81 10.02
N TYR A 58 8.73 -27.19 10.82
CA TYR A 58 10.10 -26.82 10.43
C TYR A 58 11.17 -27.70 11.09
N ASP A 59 10.79 -28.82 11.73
CA ASP A 59 11.69 -29.77 12.40
C ASP A 59 12.64 -29.11 13.44
N LEU A 60 12.14 -28.13 14.18
CA LEU A 60 12.94 -27.29 15.09
C LEU A 60 13.01 -27.79 16.53
N GLU A 61 12.42 -28.94 16.88
CA GLU A 61 12.27 -29.37 18.28
C GLU A 61 13.60 -29.54 19.02
N LYS A 62 14.66 -29.93 18.30
CA LYS A 62 16.00 -30.13 18.86
C LYS A 62 16.81 -28.84 18.94
N GLU A 63 16.47 -27.85 18.12
CA GLU A 63 17.15 -26.55 18.03
C GLU A 63 16.59 -25.55 19.06
N VAL A 64 15.33 -25.71 19.45
CA VAL A 64 14.67 -24.82 20.40
C VAL A 64 15.05 -25.17 21.84
N ALA A 65 15.43 -24.15 22.62
CA ALA A 65 15.80 -24.32 24.02
C ALA A 65 14.70 -25.02 24.86
N PRO A 66 15.07 -25.89 25.83
CA PRO A 66 14.10 -26.61 26.64
C PRO A 66 13.11 -25.72 27.41
N SER A 67 13.54 -24.52 27.84
CA SER A 67 12.68 -23.54 28.51
C SER A 67 11.56 -23.03 27.59
N VAL A 68 11.88 -22.75 26.33
CA VAL A 68 10.92 -22.30 25.32
C VAL A 68 9.91 -23.42 25.02
N MET A 69 10.39 -24.65 24.81
CA MET A 69 9.50 -25.80 24.58
C MET A 69 8.55 -26.07 25.76
N ARG A 70 9.02 -25.83 27.00
CA ARG A 70 8.15 -25.90 28.19
C ARG A 70 7.03 -24.87 28.10
N THR A 71 7.34 -23.59 27.89
CA THR A 71 6.35 -22.51 27.75
C THR A 71 5.37 -22.76 26.61
N LEU A 72 5.82 -23.31 25.47
CA LEU A 72 4.93 -23.63 24.36
C LEU A 72 3.93 -24.76 24.66
N LYS A 73 4.31 -25.70 25.53
CA LYS A 73 3.45 -26.82 25.97
C LYS A 73 2.50 -26.45 27.11
N GLU A 74 2.80 -25.39 27.85
CA GLU A 74 1.92 -24.88 28.89
C GLU A 74 0.59 -24.40 28.29
N LYS A 75 -0.50 -24.68 29.00
CA LYS A 75 -1.82 -24.17 28.68
C LYS A 75 -1.91 -22.71 29.11
N SER A 76 -2.24 -21.83 28.17
CA SER A 76 -2.57 -20.44 28.47
C SER A 76 -4.05 -20.33 28.83
N VAL A 77 -4.38 -19.60 29.89
CA VAL A 77 -5.77 -19.22 30.16
C VAL A 77 -6.15 -18.10 29.19
N PRO A 78 -7.11 -18.29 28.28
CA PRO A 78 -7.51 -17.25 27.34
C PRO A 78 -8.16 -16.09 28.06
N LEU A 79 -7.95 -14.87 27.57
CA LEU A 79 -8.78 -13.74 27.97
C LEU A 79 -10.19 -13.97 27.40
N THR A 80 -11.18 -14.17 28.27
CA THR A 80 -12.58 -14.41 27.88
C THR A 80 -13.43 -13.14 27.84
N HIS A 81 -12.93 -12.04 28.41
CA HIS A 81 -13.67 -10.78 28.54
C HIS A 81 -13.05 -9.69 27.66
N SER A 82 -13.83 -9.18 26.72
CA SER A 82 -13.47 -8.05 25.86
C SER A 82 -14.16 -6.74 26.26
N SER A 83 -15.07 -6.76 27.24
CA SER A 83 -15.93 -5.61 27.57
C SER A 83 -15.16 -4.40 28.12
N HIS A 84 -13.98 -4.62 28.70
CA HIS A 84 -13.10 -3.54 29.15
C HIS A 84 -12.17 -3.03 28.04
N LEU A 85 -12.18 -3.63 26.85
CA LEU A 85 -11.25 -3.32 25.76
C LEU A 85 -11.93 -2.51 24.65
N GLN A 86 -11.27 -1.45 24.22
CA GLN A 86 -11.67 -0.67 23.06
C GLN A 86 -10.42 -0.40 22.20
N ASN A 87 -10.36 -1.02 21.01
CA ASN A 87 -9.29 -0.79 20.04
C ASN A 87 -9.80 0.15 18.95
N LEU A 88 -9.18 1.32 18.80
CA LEU A 88 -9.56 2.36 17.84
C LEU A 88 -8.41 2.58 16.86
N LEU A 89 -8.65 2.31 15.59
CA LEU A 89 -7.73 2.67 14.52
C LEU A 89 -7.89 4.17 14.25
N ILE A 90 -6.85 4.95 14.56
CA ILE A 90 -6.84 6.42 14.42
C ILE A 90 -5.98 6.90 13.26
N GLY A 91 -5.24 6.00 12.61
CA GLY A 91 -4.47 6.29 11.42
C GLY A 91 -4.08 4.99 10.70
N ASN A 92 -4.13 5.05 9.38
CA ASN A 92 -3.74 3.99 8.45
C ASN A 92 -3.46 4.64 7.08
N ASN A 93 -3.11 3.82 6.10
CA ASN A 93 -2.90 4.28 4.73
C ASN A 93 -4.12 5.02 4.18
N LEU A 94 -5.34 4.48 4.34
CA LEU A 94 -6.54 5.10 3.80
C LEU A 94 -6.76 6.53 4.32
N ILE A 95 -6.60 6.74 5.63
CA ILE A 95 -6.72 8.08 6.25
C ILE A 95 -5.69 9.04 5.67
N ALA A 96 -4.45 8.58 5.44
CA ALA A 96 -3.42 9.40 4.81
C ALA A 96 -3.74 9.75 3.35
N LEU A 97 -4.24 8.79 2.57
CA LEU A 97 -4.65 9.01 1.17
C LEU A 97 -5.85 9.94 1.06
N GLU A 98 -6.84 9.83 1.95
CA GLU A 98 -7.99 10.74 2.01
C GLU A 98 -7.57 12.16 2.43
N ALA A 99 -6.57 12.29 3.30
CA ALA A 99 -5.97 13.58 3.63
C ALA A 99 -5.25 14.19 2.42
N ALA A 100 -4.44 13.40 1.71
CA ALA A 100 -3.78 13.82 0.48
C ALA A 100 -4.79 14.24 -0.60
N ALA A 101 -5.88 13.48 -0.76
CA ALA A 101 -6.97 13.82 -1.68
C ALA A 101 -7.59 15.18 -1.33
N ARG A 102 -7.91 15.43 -0.05
CA ARG A 102 -8.45 16.73 0.37
C ARG A 102 -7.51 17.89 0.05
N GLU A 103 -6.20 17.70 0.24
CA GLU A 103 -5.19 18.70 -0.08
C GLU A 103 -5.04 18.90 -1.60
N CYS A 104 -5.02 17.83 -2.39
CA CYS A 104 -5.04 17.93 -3.85
C CYS A 104 -6.23 18.77 -4.34
N LYS A 105 -7.40 18.58 -3.71
CA LYS A 105 -8.61 19.35 -4.01
C LYS A 105 -8.48 20.83 -3.68
N SER A 106 -7.78 21.22 -2.60
CA SER A 106 -7.52 22.64 -2.31
C SER A 106 -6.58 23.31 -3.32
N PHE A 107 -5.77 22.53 -4.04
CA PHE A 107 -4.96 23.01 -5.17
C PHE A 107 -5.70 22.97 -6.53
N GLY A 108 -6.99 22.61 -6.55
CA GLY A 108 -7.80 22.55 -7.77
C GLY A 108 -7.55 21.31 -8.61
N PHE A 109 -6.97 20.26 -8.04
CA PHE A 109 -6.97 18.93 -8.66
C PHE A 109 -8.26 18.19 -8.32
N SER A 110 -8.58 17.23 -9.18
CA SER A 110 -9.65 16.28 -8.97
C SER A 110 -9.07 14.92 -8.55
N PRO A 111 -8.97 14.66 -7.24
CA PRO A 111 -8.35 13.46 -6.71
C PRO A 111 -9.28 12.25 -6.78
N ILE A 112 -8.72 11.08 -7.11
CA ILE A 112 -9.36 9.78 -6.95
C ILE A 112 -8.40 8.88 -6.19
N VAL A 113 -8.81 8.45 -4.99
CA VAL A 113 -8.12 7.39 -4.25
C VAL A 113 -8.45 6.06 -4.94
N VAL A 114 -7.47 5.50 -5.63
CA VAL A 114 -7.65 4.28 -6.42
C VAL A 114 -7.51 3.05 -5.55
N SER A 115 -6.47 2.98 -4.72
CA SER A 115 -6.15 1.82 -3.89
C SER A 115 -5.34 2.25 -2.67
N ASP A 116 -5.54 1.59 -1.54
CA ASP A 116 -4.79 1.71 -0.28
C ASP A 116 -3.96 0.45 0.06
N SER A 117 -3.95 -0.51 -0.86
CA SER A 117 -3.39 -1.86 -0.65
C SER A 117 -2.48 -2.34 -1.76
N ILE A 118 -1.85 -1.41 -2.49
CA ILE A 118 -0.84 -1.74 -3.52
C ILE A 118 0.24 -2.64 -2.91
N SER A 119 0.59 -3.69 -3.63
CA SER A 119 1.56 -4.70 -3.21
C SER A 119 2.12 -5.41 -4.42
N GLY A 120 3.30 -6.01 -4.32
CA GLY A 120 3.93 -6.76 -5.40
C GLY A 120 5.31 -6.21 -5.74
N LEU A 121 5.85 -6.61 -6.88
CA LEU A 121 7.13 -6.11 -7.35
C LEU A 121 6.98 -4.72 -7.94
N VAL A 122 7.89 -3.81 -7.59
CA VAL A 122 7.93 -2.43 -8.10
C VAL A 122 7.90 -2.38 -9.64
N SER A 123 8.57 -3.31 -10.32
CA SER A 123 8.52 -3.41 -11.79
C SER A 123 7.11 -3.63 -12.33
N GLU A 124 6.37 -4.56 -11.72
CA GLU A 124 5.00 -4.87 -12.15
C GLU A 124 4.05 -3.70 -11.84
N VAL A 125 4.24 -3.02 -10.71
CA VAL A 125 3.45 -1.83 -10.34
C VAL A 125 3.70 -0.69 -11.33
N ALA A 126 4.96 -0.45 -11.73
CA ALA A 126 5.31 0.56 -12.73
C ALA A 126 4.59 0.30 -14.07
N ASP A 127 4.56 -0.95 -14.53
CA ASP A 127 3.90 -1.34 -15.78
C ASP A 127 2.37 -1.16 -15.71
N LEU A 128 1.76 -1.47 -14.56
CA LEU A 128 0.34 -1.26 -14.32
C LEU A 128 -0.01 0.23 -14.33
N TYR A 129 0.78 1.07 -13.66
CA TYR A 129 0.59 2.53 -13.67
C TYR A 129 0.76 3.11 -15.07
N THR A 130 1.76 2.63 -15.81
CA THR A 130 2.00 3.04 -17.21
C THR A 130 0.80 2.70 -18.09
N SER A 131 0.30 1.46 -17.97
CA SER A 131 -0.88 0.99 -18.73
C SER A 131 -2.12 1.82 -18.41
N LEU A 132 -2.30 2.20 -17.14
CA LEU A 132 -3.40 3.05 -16.72
C LEU A 132 -3.29 4.46 -17.33
N VAL A 133 -2.10 5.06 -17.33
CA VAL A 133 -1.86 6.36 -17.97
C VAL A 133 -2.17 6.32 -19.46
N VAL A 134 -1.68 5.32 -20.19
CA VAL A 134 -1.97 5.17 -21.63
C VAL A 134 -3.47 5.10 -21.87
N LEU A 135 -4.19 4.34 -21.05
CA LEU A 135 -5.63 4.17 -21.19
C LEU A 135 -6.40 5.48 -20.91
N LEU A 136 -5.96 6.26 -19.93
CA LEU A 136 -6.53 7.57 -19.60
C LEU A 136 -6.25 8.60 -20.68
N CYS A 137 -5.02 8.65 -21.21
CA CYS A 137 -4.67 9.56 -22.30
C CYS A 137 -5.50 9.26 -23.55
N LYS A 138 -5.69 7.98 -23.89
CA LYS A 138 -6.60 7.57 -24.98
C LYS A 138 -8.04 8.01 -24.74
N LEU A 139 -8.52 7.93 -23.50
CA LEU A 139 -9.86 8.38 -23.14
C LEU A 139 -10.01 9.90 -23.28
N LEU A 140 -9.06 10.68 -22.75
CA LEU A 140 -9.01 12.14 -22.85
C LEU A 140 -8.95 12.63 -24.31
N GLN A 141 -8.19 11.92 -25.15
CA GLN A 141 -8.03 12.22 -26.57
C GLN A 141 -9.20 11.70 -27.44
N ASN A 142 -10.24 11.11 -26.84
CA ASN A 142 -11.36 10.45 -27.55
C ASN A 142 -10.90 9.37 -28.54
N LYS A 143 -9.75 8.73 -28.30
CA LYS A 143 -9.17 7.66 -29.15
C LYS A 143 -9.65 6.26 -28.76
N ILE A 144 -10.49 6.12 -27.72
CA ILE A 144 -11.07 4.86 -27.26
C ILE A 144 -12.54 5.03 -26.93
N SER A 145 -13.36 4.02 -27.25
CA SER A 145 -14.79 4.03 -26.90
C SER A 145 -15.01 3.79 -25.40
N LYS A 146 -16.17 4.19 -24.87
CA LYS A 146 -16.56 3.88 -23.49
C LYS A 146 -16.48 2.38 -23.17
N SER A 147 -17.03 1.54 -24.05
CA SER A 147 -17.05 0.09 -23.81
C SER A 147 -15.65 -0.50 -23.77
N ASP A 148 -14.78 -0.07 -24.68
CA ASP A 148 -13.42 -0.57 -24.75
C ASP A 148 -12.59 -0.09 -23.56
N PHE A 149 -12.73 1.18 -23.17
CA PHE A 149 -12.11 1.71 -21.96
C PHE A 149 -12.50 0.89 -20.72
N LEU A 150 -13.80 0.65 -20.53
CA LEU A 150 -14.30 -0.11 -19.38
C LEU A 150 -13.78 -1.56 -19.41
N ASN A 151 -13.71 -2.19 -20.58
CA ASN A 151 -13.16 -3.55 -20.72
C ASN A 151 -11.67 -3.60 -20.40
N CYS A 152 -10.89 -2.61 -20.83
CA CYS A 152 -9.45 -2.54 -20.60
C CYS A 152 -9.09 -2.16 -19.15
N ILE A 153 -9.85 -1.26 -18.51
CA ILE A 153 -9.52 -0.77 -17.17
C ILE A 153 -9.83 -1.78 -16.06
N ASN A 154 -10.86 -2.63 -16.24
CA ASN A 154 -11.26 -3.62 -15.23
C ASN A 154 -10.11 -4.55 -14.77
N PRO A 155 -9.38 -5.25 -15.66
CA PRO A 155 -8.29 -6.12 -15.23
C PRO A 155 -7.12 -5.36 -14.60
N LEU A 156 -6.89 -4.09 -14.99
CA LEU A 156 -5.89 -3.24 -14.35
C LEU A 156 -6.29 -2.92 -12.91
N LEU A 157 -7.53 -2.48 -12.69
CA LEU A 157 -8.04 -2.14 -11.36
C LEU A 157 -8.10 -3.35 -10.42
N GLU A 158 -8.37 -4.55 -10.94
CA GLU A 158 -8.29 -5.78 -10.16
C GLU A 158 -6.86 -6.05 -9.66
N LYS A 159 -5.86 -5.96 -10.55
CA LYS A 159 -4.44 -6.12 -10.18
C LYS A 159 -3.96 -5.04 -9.22
N LEU A 160 -4.47 -3.83 -9.37
CA LEU A 160 -4.20 -2.69 -8.48
C LEU A 160 -5.01 -2.75 -7.18
N LYS A 161 -5.86 -3.76 -6.98
CA LYS A 161 -6.73 -3.92 -5.81
C LYS A 161 -7.55 -2.65 -5.53
N ALA A 162 -8.10 -2.07 -6.60
CA ALA A 162 -8.76 -0.78 -6.51
C ALA A 162 -10.03 -0.84 -5.64
N GLN A 163 -10.39 0.31 -5.06
CA GLN A 163 -11.62 0.49 -4.31
C GLN A 163 -12.86 0.25 -5.18
N LYS A 164 -13.98 -0.01 -4.52
CA LYS A 164 -15.27 -0.14 -5.21
C LYS A 164 -15.63 1.18 -5.90
N HIS A 165 -16.27 1.07 -7.06
CA HIS A 165 -16.72 2.21 -7.86
C HIS A 165 -15.60 3.07 -8.48
N THR A 166 -14.32 2.71 -8.32
CA THR A 166 -13.20 3.48 -8.89
C THR A 166 -13.31 3.64 -10.40
N LYS A 167 -13.74 2.60 -11.14
CA LYS A 167 -13.90 2.71 -12.60
C LYS A 167 -14.99 3.70 -13.01
N GLU A 168 -16.13 3.70 -12.33
CA GLU A 168 -17.22 4.64 -12.59
C GLU A 168 -16.80 6.05 -12.23
N ASN A 169 -16.08 6.22 -11.12
CA ASN A 169 -15.56 7.52 -10.69
C ASN A 169 -14.56 8.08 -11.70
N ILE A 170 -13.60 7.28 -12.16
CA ILE A 170 -12.64 7.67 -13.20
C ILE A 170 -13.38 8.06 -14.47
N TYR A 171 -14.28 7.21 -14.98
CA TYR A 171 -14.98 7.47 -16.24
C TYR A 171 -15.87 8.72 -16.15
N SER A 172 -16.72 8.82 -15.14
CA SER A 172 -17.61 9.97 -14.95
C SER A 172 -16.84 11.28 -14.79
N HIS A 173 -15.68 11.22 -14.14
CA HIS A 173 -14.84 12.40 -13.94
C HIS A 173 -14.20 12.86 -15.25
N VAL A 174 -13.52 11.95 -15.97
CA VAL A 174 -12.86 12.27 -17.25
C VAL A 174 -13.86 12.74 -18.32
N MET A 175 -15.11 12.26 -18.27
CA MET A 175 -16.17 12.63 -19.22
C MET A 175 -17.00 13.85 -18.79
N SER A 176 -16.77 14.40 -17.60
CA SER A 176 -17.51 15.59 -17.18
C SER A 176 -17.04 16.80 -17.98
N ASN A 177 -17.96 17.55 -18.62
CA ASN A 177 -17.60 18.75 -19.40
C ASN A 177 -17.33 19.98 -18.50
N GLU A 178 -16.86 19.77 -17.28
CA GLU A 178 -16.51 20.87 -16.37
C GLU A 178 -15.11 21.37 -16.69
N SER A 179 -14.92 22.69 -16.65
CA SER A 179 -13.64 23.36 -16.93
C SER A 179 -12.49 22.99 -15.96
N ASP A 180 -12.77 22.20 -14.93
CA ASP A 180 -11.81 21.69 -13.93
C ASP A 180 -11.32 20.24 -14.24
N THR A 181 -11.68 19.68 -15.39
CA THR A 181 -11.27 18.32 -15.81
C THR A 181 -9.83 18.18 -16.26
N ASP A 182 -9.12 19.29 -16.46
CA ASP A 182 -7.73 19.30 -16.93
C ASP A 182 -6.71 18.87 -15.87
N LYS A 183 -7.12 18.75 -14.59
CA LYS A 183 -6.22 18.48 -13.45
C LYS A 183 -6.60 17.23 -12.68
N PHE A 184 -6.38 16.09 -13.30
CA PHE A 184 -6.67 14.80 -12.71
C PHE A 184 -5.55 14.30 -11.78
N CYS A 185 -5.90 13.77 -10.61
CA CYS A 185 -4.91 13.20 -9.69
C CYS A 185 -5.34 11.81 -9.21
N LEU A 186 -4.55 10.79 -9.53
CA LEU A 186 -4.75 9.44 -9.02
C LEU A 186 -3.86 9.20 -7.80
N ILE A 187 -4.46 8.73 -6.73
CA ILE A 187 -3.80 8.54 -5.44
C ILE A 187 -3.80 7.05 -5.10
N PHE A 188 -2.62 6.54 -4.76
CA PHE A 188 -2.38 5.14 -4.45
C PHE A 188 -1.58 5.04 -3.15
N GLY A 189 -1.89 4.03 -2.33
CA GLY A 189 -1.09 3.66 -1.16
C GLY A 189 -0.93 2.16 -1.06
N GLY A 190 0.09 1.75 -0.33
CA GLY A 190 0.48 0.36 -0.19
C GLY A 190 1.99 0.22 -0.04
N GLU A 191 2.46 -1.02 -0.11
CA GLU A 191 3.79 -1.42 0.31
C GLU A 191 4.44 -2.33 -0.76
N PRO A 192 4.82 -1.78 -1.94
CA PRO A 192 5.49 -2.56 -2.97
C PRO A 192 6.90 -2.95 -2.53
N THR A 193 7.46 -3.94 -3.20
CA THR A 193 8.75 -4.55 -2.86
C THR A 193 9.71 -4.51 -4.03
N VAL A 194 10.99 -4.39 -3.71
CA VAL A 194 12.09 -4.41 -4.68
C VAL A 194 12.82 -5.74 -4.60
N LYS A 195 13.17 -6.29 -5.76
CA LYS A 195 14.13 -7.40 -5.83
C LYS A 195 15.54 -6.81 -5.93
N VAL A 196 16.27 -6.84 -4.81
CA VAL A 196 17.66 -6.36 -4.77
C VAL A 196 18.56 -7.30 -5.57
N VAL A 197 19.21 -6.78 -6.62
CA VAL A 197 20.10 -7.53 -7.51
C VAL A 197 21.53 -6.95 -7.59
N GLY A 198 21.76 -5.76 -7.04
CA GLY A 198 23.05 -5.08 -7.06
C GLY A 198 23.37 -4.43 -5.70
N ASP A 199 24.41 -3.61 -5.68
CA ASP A 199 24.97 -2.91 -4.50
C ASP A 199 24.69 -1.39 -4.49
N GLY A 200 23.83 -0.92 -5.40
CA GLY A 200 23.40 0.46 -5.47
C GLY A 200 22.56 0.92 -4.27
N LEU A 201 22.42 2.24 -4.12
CA LEU A 201 21.57 2.88 -3.13
C LEU A 201 20.23 3.29 -3.76
N GLY A 202 19.14 3.03 -3.05
CA GLY A 202 17.80 3.38 -3.48
C GLY A 202 16.75 2.68 -2.63
N GLY A 203 15.48 2.95 -2.91
CA GLY A 203 14.37 2.27 -2.28
C GLY A 203 13.26 1.99 -3.28
N ARG A 204 12.17 1.41 -2.77
CA ARG A 204 11.02 1.02 -3.58
C ARG A 204 10.35 2.20 -4.26
N ASN A 205 10.29 3.36 -3.62
CA ASN A 205 9.61 4.54 -4.15
C ASN A 205 10.47 5.22 -5.22
N GLN A 206 11.78 5.31 -4.99
CA GLN A 206 12.77 5.78 -5.96
C GLN A 206 12.83 4.88 -7.19
N GLU A 207 12.88 3.56 -7.01
CA GLU A 207 12.87 2.63 -8.14
C GLU A 207 11.54 2.69 -8.91
N LEU A 208 10.41 2.80 -8.22
CA LEU A 208 9.11 2.93 -8.86
C LEU A 208 9.02 4.19 -9.72
N ALA A 209 9.47 5.33 -9.19
CA ALA A 209 9.52 6.58 -9.93
C ALA A 209 10.45 6.49 -11.14
N LEU A 210 11.65 5.93 -10.97
CA LEU A 210 12.61 5.78 -12.07
C LEU A 210 12.05 4.90 -13.20
N ARG A 211 11.50 3.73 -12.86
CA ARG A 211 10.88 2.84 -13.85
C ARG A 211 9.72 3.52 -14.57
N PHE A 212 8.88 4.22 -13.82
CA PHE A 212 7.78 4.96 -14.42
C PHE A 212 8.28 6.07 -15.37
N ALA A 213 9.33 6.81 -15.00
CA ALA A 213 9.97 7.80 -15.87
C ALA A 213 10.52 7.19 -17.17
N MET A 214 11.18 6.02 -17.07
CA MET A 214 11.65 5.27 -18.24
C MET A 214 10.50 4.86 -19.16
N ASN A 215 9.42 4.32 -18.59
CA ASN A 215 8.25 3.94 -19.36
C ASN A 215 7.58 5.15 -20.04
N LEU A 216 7.50 6.31 -19.37
CA LEU A 216 7.01 7.54 -19.99
C LEU A 216 7.90 7.97 -21.17
N HIS A 217 9.21 7.92 -21.01
CA HIS A 217 10.14 8.25 -22.08
C HIS A 217 10.01 7.32 -23.30
N GLU A 218 9.81 6.02 -23.07
CA GLU A 218 9.54 5.06 -24.15
C GLU A 218 8.23 5.35 -24.89
N LEU A 219 7.19 5.77 -24.17
CA LEU A 219 5.93 6.18 -24.78
C LEU A 219 6.09 7.46 -25.61
N GLU A 220 6.81 8.46 -25.12
CA GLU A 220 7.08 9.72 -25.85
C GLU A 220 7.91 9.51 -27.12
N THR A 221 8.83 8.54 -27.10
CA THR A 221 9.74 8.29 -28.23
C THR A 221 9.15 7.37 -29.28
N ASN A 222 8.30 6.41 -28.89
CA ASN A 222 7.81 5.37 -29.78
C ASN A 222 6.31 5.48 -30.12
N SER A 223 5.54 6.32 -29.44
CA SER A 223 4.11 6.48 -29.72
C SER A 223 3.60 7.91 -29.52
N ASN A 224 2.40 8.19 -30.06
CA ASN A 224 1.66 9.42 -29.76
C ASN A 224 0.64 9.18 -28.64
N ASP A 225 0.87 8.19 -27.76
CA ASP A 225 -0.09 7.85 -26.69
C ASP A 225 -0.20 8.98 -25.64
N LEU A 226 0.89 9.69 -25.38
CA LEU A 226 0.96 10.80 -24.41
C LEU A 226 0.74 12.19 -25.03
N GLU A 227 0.33 12.26 -26.30
CA GLU A 227 0.12 13.52 -27.01
C GLU A 227 -0.87 14.44 -26.26
N ASN A 228 -0.44 15.66 -25.93
CA ASN A 228 -1.20 16.64 -25.13
C ASN A 228 -1.60 16.14 -23.72
N CYS A 229 -0.83 15.23 -23.12
CA CYS A 229 -1.04 14.77 -21.75
C CYS A 229 0.22 14.97 -20.92
N ASP A 230 0.20 15.94 -20.01
CA ASP A 230 1.29 16.18 -19.06
C ASP A 230 1.16 15.22 -17.88
N VAL A 231 2.13 14.31 -17.72
CA VAL A 231 2.13 13.30 -16.66
C VAL A 231 3.25 13.57 -15.67
N ILE A 232 2.87 13.70 -14.40
CA ILE A 232 3.77 13.78 -13.25
C ILE A 232 3.41 12.65 -12.30
N PHE A 233 4.43 12.00 -11.76
CA PHE A 233 4.32 10.93 -10.79
C PHE A 233 5.17 11.24 -9.57
N LEU A 234 4.62 11.03 -8.39
CA LEU A 234 5.33 11.16 -7.12
C LEU A 234 5.11 9.87 -6.34
N SER A 235 6.20 9.31 -5.82
CA SER A 235 6.15 8.15 -4.92
C SER A 235 6.99 8.44 -3.68
N GLY A 236 6.47 8.14 -2.49
CA GLY A 236 7.17 8.44 -1.24
C GLY A 236 6.67 7.64 -0.04
N GLY A 237 7.58 7.35 0.88
CA GLY A 237 7.34 6.72 2.18
C GLY A 237 6.81 7.74 3.18
N THR A 238 5.76 7.37 3.90
CA THR A 238 5.11 8.23 4.91
C THR A 238 5.96 8.42 6.17
N ASP A 239 6.95 7.56 6.37
CA ASP A 239 7.99 7.65 7.40
C ASP A 239 9.13 8.62 7.03
N GLY A 240 9.11 9.15 5.79
CA GLY A 240 10.11 10.09 5.28
C GLY A 240 11.39 9.42 4.79
N VAL A 241 11.41 8.08 4.67
CA VAL A 241 12.60 7.32 4.26
C VAL A 241 12.23 6.30 3.18
N ASP A 242 13.10 6.13 2.20
CA ASP A 242 12.96 5.11 1.16
C ASP A 242 14.28 4.35 0.98
N GLY A 243 14.29 3.09 1.44
CA GLY A 243 15.49 2.28 1.49
C GLY A 243 16.58 2.86 2.42
N PRO A 244 17.86 2.51 2.24
CA PRO A 244 18.97 3.07 2.99
C PRO A 244 19.40 4.44 2.43
N THR A 245 18.44 5.37 2.25
CA THR A 245 18.69 6.71 1.71
C THR A 245 18.18 7.79 2.65
N ASN A 246 18.51 9.06 2.37
CA ASN A 246 17.98 10.23 3.07
C ASN A 246 16.77 10.85 2.34
N ALA A 247 16.24 10.18 1.31
CA ALA A 247 15.06 10.60 0.57
C ALA A 247 13.84 9.82 1.03
N ALA A 248 12.67 10.44 1.00
CA ALA A 248 11.39 9.75 1.20
C ALA A 248 10.96 8.97 -0.06
N GLY A 249 11.55 9.25 -1.22
CA GLY A 249 11.13 8.73 -2.50
C GLY A 249 11.60 9.64 -3.64
N ALA A 250 10.82 9.72 -4.72
CA ALA A 250 11.19 10.52 -5.88
C ALA A 250 9.98 11.01 -6.68
N ILE A 251 10.24 11.99 -7.54
CA ILE A 251 9.30 12.53 -8.54
C ILE A 251 9.79 12.12 -9.93
N ALA A 252 8.86 11.70 -10.77
CA ALA A 252 9.04 11.40 -12.18
C ALA A 252 8.16 12.31 -13.05
N TYR A 253 8.69 12.77 -14.17
CA TYR A 253 7.97 13.62 -15.12
C TYR A 253 8.48 13.43 -16.55
N SER A 254 7.65 13.83 -17.52
CA SER A 254 7.98 13.83 -18.95
C SER A 254 9.30 14.56 -19.25
N GLY A 255 10.15 13.99 -20.11
CA GLY A 255 11.45 14.60 -20.46
C GLY A 255 12.59 14.44 -19.44
N GLN A 256 12.33 13.96 -18.22
CA GLN A 256 13.37 13.74 -17.19
C GLN A 256 14.50 12.82 -17.66
N ILE A 257 14.16 11.71 -18.33
CA ILE A 257 15.13 10.73 -18.84
C ILE A 257 16.01 11.33 -19.93
N LYS A 258 15.44 12.18 -20.79
CA LYS A 258 16.20 12.86 -21.84
C LYS A 258 17.29 13.74 -21.24
N HIS A 259 16.97 14.56 -20.24
CA HIS A 259 17.96 15.37 -19.53
C HIS A 259 19.05 14.51 -18.88
N ALA A 260 18.67 13.40 -18.24
CA ALA A 260 19.62 12.51 -17.58
C ALA A 260 20.58 11.77 -18.53
N ILE A 261 20.21 11.58 -19.80
CA ILE A 261 21.07 10.98 -20.83
C ILE A 261 22.02 12.04 -21.44
N GLU A 262 21.60 13.31 -21.46
CA GLU A 262 22.37 14.41 -22.05
C GLU A 262 23.43 15.00 -21.09
N ASP A 263 23.27 14.82 -19.77
CA ASP A 263 24.22 15.18 -18.71
C ASP A 263 25.40 14.19 -18.56
#